data_AF-A0ABD6U694-F1
#
_entry.id   AF-A0ABD6U694-F1
#
_cell.length_a   1.000
_cell.length_b   1.000
_cell.length_c   1.000
_cell.angle_alpha   90.00
_cell.angle_beta   90.00
_cell.angle_gamma   90.00
#
_symmetry.space_group_name_H-M   'P 1'
#
loop_
_entity.id
_entity.type
_entity.pdbx_description
1 polymer ?
#
loop_
_entity_poly.entity_id
_entity_poly.type
_entity_poly.pdbx_seq_one_letter_code
_entity_poly.pdbx_strand_id
1 'polypeptide(L)'
;MNEQITSLPSEIQQSLLRLQELKAEYLGIRERLVGLAQRIEKHRKTAAAASEESTKVGEQWRQQFREQDGELTKAIRDLKRQELDGRELAEEYNNLAKELQPEFELCQIETDKARRTFNTCREGIAERYLDHCLTESAAALLATPEAQVFVSNLEKKGLINPKGQLQNSSARLHANEIDAINASEKARTLRLGRLVESQINEARSTFEAQEDGTFQELKPIGKLPVEVLPKELESTIAMQRKLKDLSVQLGQQPQASA
;
A
#
# COMPACT_ATOMS: atom_id res chain seq x y z
N MET A 1 -10.28 18.85 -12.53
CA MET A 1 -9.51 19.31 -11.35
C MET A 1 -10.52 19.81 -10.33
N ASN A 2 -10.54 19.23 -9.13
CA ASN A 2 -11.52 19.57 -8.08
C ASN A 2 -11.27 21.00 -7.55
N GLU A 3 -12.30 21.85 -7.57
CA GLU A 3 -12.27 23.23 -7.05
C GLU A 3 -11.93 23.31 -5.55
N GLN A 4 -12.07 22.20 -4.80
CA GLN A 4 -11.68 22.08 -3.39
C GLN A 4 -10.17 22.02 -3.18
N ILE A 5 -9.38 21.57 -4.16
CA ILE A 5 -7.93 21.49 -4.01
C ILE A 5 -7.33 22.91 -4.03
N THR A 6 -7.92 23.83 -4.79
CA THR A 6 -7.39 25.20 -4.94
C THR A 6 -7.52 26.08 -3.70
N SER A 7 -8.33 25.72 -2.72
CA SER A 7 -8.46 26.45 -1.44
C SER A 7 -7.51 25.95 -0.34
N LEU A 8 -6.80 24.84 -0.56
CA LEU A 8 -5.88 24.28 0.43
C LEU A 8 -4.54 25.02 0.44
N PRO A 9 -3.77 24.96 1.53
CA PRO A 9 -2.38 25.41 1.55
C PRO A 9 -1.57 24.80 0.41
N SER A 10 -0.73 25.62 -0.23
CA SER A 10 0.10 25.23 -1.39
C SER A 10 0.89 23.93 -1.16
N GLU A 11 1.41 23.73 0.05
CA GLU A 11 2.15 22.53 0.45
C GLU A 11 1.30 21.26 0.41
N ILE A 12 0.02 21.35 0.81
CA ILE A 12 -0.94 20.24 0.76
C ILE A 12 -1.32 19.96 -0.69
N GLN A 13 -1.54 21.00 -1.49
CA GLN A 13 -1.83 20.86 -2.93
C GLN A 13 -0.70 20.13 -3.68
N GLN A 14 0.54 20.57 -3.49
CA GLN A 14 1.71 19.95 -4.12
C GLN A 14 1.88 18.50 -3.68
N SER A 15 1.64 18.22 -2.40
CA SER A 15 1.74 16.85 -1.89
C SER A 15 0.62 15.95 -2.46
N LEU A 16 -0.60 16.46 -2.62
CA LEU A 16 -1.70 15.74 -3.27
C LEU A 16 -1.39 15.41 -4.74
N LEU A 17 -0.81 16.36 -5.49
CA LEU A 17 -0.37 16.09 -6.86
C LEU A 17 0.70 14.99 -6.89
N ARG A 18 1.68 15.05 -5.98
CA ARG A 18 2.71 14.02 -5.86
C ARG A 18 2.10 12.66 -5.50
N LEU A 19 1.10 12.62 -4.64
CA LEU A 19 0.38 11.39 -4.29
C LEU A 19 -0.34 10.79 -5.51
N GLN A 20 -0.95 11.62 -6.34
CA GLN A 20 -1.62 11.17 -7.57
C GLN A 20 -0.62 10.57 -8.58
N GLU A 21 0.57 11.17 -8.72
CA GLU A 21 1.66 10.60 -9.53
C GLU A 21 2.11 9.23 -9.00
N LEU A 22 2.39 9.13 -7.70
CA LEU A 22 2.81 7.88 -7.05
C LEU A 22 1.73 6.80 -7.15
N LYS A 23 0.45 7.20 -7.05
CA LYS A 23 -0.70 6.31 -7.24
C LYS A 23 -0.74 5.78 -8.67
N ALA A 24 -0.56 6.64 -9.67
CA ALA A 24 -0.54 6.25 -11.07
C ALA A 24 0.64 5.30 -11.36
N GLU A 25 1.82 5.59 -10.83
CA GLU A 25 3.01 4.73 -10.93
C GLU A 25 2.76 3.35 -10.32
N TYR A 26 2.29 3.29 -9.07
CA TYR A 26 1.94 2.04 -8.40
C TYR A 26 0.91 1.23 -9.19
N LEU A 27 -0.17 1.86 -9.67
CA LEU A 27 -1.20 1.18 -10.43
C LEU A 27 -0.71 0.67 -11.78
N GLY A 28 0.15 1.43 -12.47
CA GLY A 28 0.75 1.00 -13.74
C GLY A 28 1.66 -0.23 -13.57
N ILE A 29 2.50 -0.24 -12.54
CA ILE A 29 3.36 -1.41 -12.25
C ILE A 29 2.50 -2.61 -11.82
N ARG A 30 1.48 -2.38 -10.98
CA ARG A 30 0.53 -3.41 -10.55
C ARG A 30 -0.22 -4.05 -11.72
N GLU A 31 -0.64 -3.27 -12.71
CA GLU A 31 -1.28 -3.78 -13.92
C GLU A 31 -0.35 -4.71 -14.69
N ARG A 32 0.92 -4.31 -14.89
CA ARG A 32 1.95 -5.16 -15.50
C ARG A 32 2.14 -6.45 -14.72
N LEU A 33 2.21 -6.39 -13.39
CA LEU A 33 2.35 -7.57 -12.53
C LEU A 33 1.18 -8.54 -12.71
N VAL A 34 -0.06 -8.03 -12.72
CA VAL A 34 -1.26 -8.84 -12.96
C VAL A 34 -1.22 -9.48 -14.35
N GLY A 35 -0.83 -8.73 -15.37
CA GLY A 35 -0.68 -9.25 -16.74
C GLY A 35 0.35 -10.38 -16.83
N LEU A 36 1.50 -10.24 -16.17
CA LEU A 36 2.52 -11.30 -16.08
C LEU A 36 1.99 -12.54 -15.36
N ALA A 37 1.31 -12.37 -14.22
CA ALA A 37 0.69 -13.46 -13.48
C ALA A 37 -0.29 -14.26 -14.35
N GLN A 38 -1.15 -13.57 -15.10
CA GLN A 38 -2.13 -14.19 -15.99
C GLN A 38 -1.47 -14.97 -17.14
N ARG A 39 -0.39 -14.43 -17.71
CA ARG A 39 0.38 -15.10 -18.77
C ARG A 39 1.04 -16.38 -18.27
N ILE A 40 1.71 -16.32 -17.11
CA ILE A 40 2.33 -17.49 -16.47
C ILE A 40 1.27 -18.57 -16.21
N GLU A 41 0.15 -18.18 -15.62
CA GLU A 41 -0.93 -19.12 -15.31
C GLU A 41 -1.54 -19.75 -16.57
N LYS A 42 -1.71 -18.96 -17.64
CA LYS A 42 -2.15 -19.47 -18.93
C LYS A 42 -1.19 -20.54 -19.45
N HIS A 43 0.11 -20.29 -19.45
CA HIS A 43 1.11 -21.25 -19.91
C HIS A 43 1.10 -22.53 -19.06
N ARG A 44 1.02 -22.41 -17.73
CA ARG A 44 0.90 -23.56 -16.82
C ARG A 44 -0.34 -24.41 -17.09
N LYS A 45 -1.49 -23.78 -17.29
CA LYS A 45 -2.74 -24.48 -17.63
C LYS A 45 -2.65 -25.19 -18.97
N THR A 46 -2.08 -24.55 -19.99
CA THR A 46 -1.88 -25.20 -21.30
C THR A 46 -0.91 -26.38 -21.20
N ALA A 47 0.18 -26.24 -20.45
CA ALA A 47 1.12 -27.33 -20.20
C ALA A 47 0.44 -28.51 -19.49
N ALA A 48 -0.35 -28.25 -18.45
CA ALA A 48 -1.09 -29.28 -17.74
C ALA A 48 -2.09 -30.02 -18.65
N ALA A 49 -2.85 -29.28 -19.47
CA ALA A 49 -3.78 -29.86 -20.43
C ALA A 49 -3.07 -30.72 -21.49
N ALA A 50 -1.97 -30.23 -22.06
CA ALA A 50 -1.17 -30.99 -23.03
C ALA A 50 -0.56 -32.26 -22.42
N SER A 51 -0.09 -32.18 -21.17
CA SER A 51 0.43 -33.33 -20.43
C SER A 51 -0.64 -34.37 -20.12
N GLU A 52 -1.85 -33.94 -19.73
CA GLU A 52 -2.97 -34.84 -19.47
C GLU A 52 -3.40 -35.56 -20.75
N GLU A 53 -3.51 -34.83 -21.86
CA GLU A 53 -3.86 -35.39 -23.16
C GLU A 53 -2.79 -36.38 -23.66
N SER A 54 -1.51 -36.00 -23.58
CA SER A 54 -0.38 -36.89 -23.90
C SER A 54 -0.41 -38.18 -23.07
N THR A 55 -0.74 -38.09 -21.78
CA THR A 55 -0.87 -39.26 -20.90
C THR A 55 -1.98 -40.20 -21.37
N LYS A 56 -3.17 -39.67 -21.68
CA LYS A 56 -4.31 -40.45 -22.18
C LYS A 56 -3.99 -41.12 -23.52
N VAL A 57 -3.41 -40.38 -24.47
CA VAL A 57 -2.99 -40.92 -25.76
C VAL A 57 -1.93 -42.02 -25.58
N GLY A 58 -0.99 -41.84 -24.64
CA GLY A 58 0.02 -42.84 -24.31
C GLY A 58 -0.56 -44.12 -23.71
N GLU A 59 -1.60 -44.02 -22.88
CA GLU A 59 -2.33 -45.17 -22.36
C GLU A 59 -3.06 -45.93 -23.48
N GLN A 60 -3.77 -45.21 -24.35
CA GLN A 60 -4.43 -45.77 -25.53
C GLN A 60 -3.44 -46.45 -26.47
N TRP A 61 -2.29 -45.83 -26.72
CA TRP A 61 -1.21 -46.41 -27.51
C TRP A 61 -0.72 -47.73 -26.91
N ARG A 62 -0.39 -47.75 -25.61
CA ARG A 62 0.07 -48.97 -24.92
C ARG A 62 -0.99 -50.08 -24.94
N GLN A 63 -2.27 -49.71 -24.83
CA GLN A 63 -3.36 -50.66 -24.92
C GLN A 63 -3.44 -51.28 -26.33
N GLN A 64 -3.56 -50.47 -27.38
CA GLN A 64 -3.65 -50.97 -28.76
C GLN A 64 -2.42 -51.74 -29.20
N PHE A 65 -1.22 -51.30 -28.79
CA PHE A 65 0.03 -52.01 -29.08
C PHE A 65 0.05 -53.42 -28.47
N ARG A 66 -0.48 -53.59 -27.25
CA ARG A 66 -0.62 -54.92 -26.63
C ARG A 66 -1.72 -55.76 -27.29
N GLU A 67 -2.85 -55.16 -27.65
CA GLU A 67 -3.96 -55.86 -28.31
C GLU A 67 -3.57 -56.38 -29.71
N GLN A 68 -2.61 -55.73 -30.37
CA GLN A 68 -2.07 -56.15 -31.68
C GLN A 68 -0.75 -56.95 -31.55
N ASP A 69 -0.46 -57.54 -30.38
CA ASP A 69 0.76 -58.33 -30.12
C ASP A 69 2.07 -57.64 -30.55
N GLY A 70 2.12 -56.30 -30.43
CA GLY A 70 3.28 -55.49 -30.79
C GLY A 70 3.39 -55.09 -32.26
N GLU A 71 2.36 -55.33 -33.09
CA GLU A 71 2.37 -54.90 -34.49
C GLU A 71 2.22 -53.37 -34.62
N LEU A 72 3.17 -52.71 -35.29
CA LEU A 72 3.19 -51.25 -35.51
C LEU A 72 2.37 -50.83 -36.74
N THR A 73 1.05 -50.98 -36.62
CA THR A 73 0.11 -50.44 -37.60
C THR A 73 0.23 -48.92 -37.71
N LYS A 74 -0.29 -48.34 -38.80
CA LYS A 74 -0.28 -46.88 -39.00
C LYS A 74 -0.96 -46.13 -37.84
N ALA A 75 -2.12 -46.61 -37.41
CA ALA A 75 -2.88 -45.98 -36.31
C ALA A 75 -2.09 -46.00 -34.98
N ILE A 76 -1.41 -47.11 -34.65
CA ILE A 76 -0.58 -47.21 -33.45
C ILE A 76 0.62 -46.26 -33.53
N ARG A 77 1.26 -46.12 -34.70
CA ARG A 77 2.34 -45.14 -34.90
C ARG A 77 1.85 -43.69 -34.77
N ASP A 78 0.66 -43.39 -35.28
CA ASP A 78 0.06 -42.06 -35.19
C ASP A 78 -0.25 -41.69 -33.72
N LEU A 79 -0.79 -42.64 -32.92
CA LEU A 79 -0.98 -42.43 -31.47
C LEU A 79 0.35 -42.19 -30.74
N LYS A 80 1.40 -42.94 -31.07
CA LYS A 80 2.72 -42.73 -30.44
C LYS A 80 3.28 -41.35 -30.77
N ARG A 81 3.11 -40.90 -32.01
CA ARG A 81 3.53 -39.56 -32.42
C ARG A 81 2.75 -38.48 -31.67
N GLN A 82 1.43 -38.61 -31.59
CA GLN A 82 0.59 -37.66 -30.86
C GLN A 82 0.93 -37.57 -29.37
N GLU A 83 1.27 -38.70 -28.72
CA GLU A 83 1.76 -38.70 -27.34
C GLU A 83 3.07 -37.91 -27.19
N LEU A 84 4.03 -38.12 -28.09
CA LEU A 84 5.31 -37.40 -28.08
C LEU A 84 5.13 -35.90 -28.34
N ASP A 85 4.36 -35.54 -29.37
CA ASP A 85 4.07 -34.14 -29.72
C ASP A 85 3.39 -33.42 -28.54
N GLY A 86 2.44 -34.08 -27.86
CA GLY A 86 1.77 -33.53 -26.68
C GLY A 86 2.70 -33.35 -25.48
N ARG A 87 3.66 -34.27 -25.28
CA ARG A 87 4.66 -34.16 -24.21
C ARG A 87 5.64 -33.02 -24.46
N GLU A 88 6.13 -32.90 -25.69
CA GLU A 88 7.02 -31.80 -26.11
C GLU A 88 6.30 -30.45 -25.95
N LEU A 89 5.05 -30.36 -26.41
CA LEU A 89 4.23 -29.16 -26.24
C LEU A 89 4.06 -28.76 -24.77
N ALA A 90 3.82 -29.73 -23.88
CA ALA A 90 3.72 -29.48 -22.45
C ALA A 90 5.04 -28.96 -21.85
N GLU A 91 6.17 -29.49 -22.30
CA GLU A 91 7.50 -29.04 -21.88
C GLU A 91 7.79 -27.60 -22.34
N GLU A 92 7.50 -27.28 -23.59
CA GLU A 92 7.67 -25.92 -24.14
C GLU A 92 6.84 -24.88 -23.37
N TYR A 93 5.57 -25.17 -23.09
CA TYR A 93 4.76 -24.25 -22.29
C TYR A 93 5.24 -24.10 -20.84
N ASN A 94 5.79 -25.16 -20.25
CA ASN A 94 6.43 -25.06 -18.93
C ASN A 94 7.70 -24.20 -18.98
N ASN A 95 8.49 -24.30 -20.05
CA ASN A 95 9.69 -23.48 -20.24
C ASN A 95 9.31 -22.00 -20.42
N LEU A 96 8.30 -21.69 -21.24
CA LEU A 96 7.77 -20.32 -21.37
C LEU A 96 7.30 -19.75 -20.02
N ALA A 97 6.64 -20.56 -19.19
CA ALA A 97 6.23 -20.12 -17.85
C ALA A 97 7.44 -19.83 -16.94
N LYS A 98 8.52 -20.62 -17.04
CA LYS A 98 9.77 -20.41 -16.29
C LYS A 98 10.53 -19.18 -16.77
N GLU A 99 10.55 -18.92 -18.07
CA GLU A 99 11.23 -17.75 -18.66
C GLU A 99 10.59 -16.43 -18.21
N LEU A 100 9.28 -16.40 -17.98
CA LEU A 100 8.58 -15.22 -17.47
C LEU A 100 8.73 -15.03 -15.95
N GLN A 101 9.17 -16.05 -15.22
CA GLN A 101 9.23 -16.03 -13.76
C GLN A 101 10.19 -14.96 -13.21
N PRO A 102 11.41 -14.74 -13.76
CA PRO A 102 12.28 -13.66 -13.31
C PRO A 102 11.69 -12.27 -13.51
N GLU A 103 11.04 -12.02 -14.65
CA GLU A 103 10.37 -10.74 -14.91
C GLU A 103 9.21 -10.50 -13.93
N PHE A 104 8.43 -11.54 -13.65
CA PHE A 104 7.36 -11.49 -12.67
C PHE A 104 7.89 -11.15 -11.26
N GLU A 105 8.96 -11.81 -10.81
CA GLU A 105 9.56 -11.56 -9.50
C GLU A 105 10.15 -10.14 -9.39
N LEU A 106 10.78 -9.65 -10.46
CA LEU A 106 11.27 -8.27 -10.51
C LEU A 106 10.09 -7.28 -10.39
N CYS A 107 9.03 -7.49 -11.16
CA CYS A 107 7.84 -6.65 -11.13
C CYS A 107 7.11 -6.71 -9.77
N GLN A 108 7.12 -7.85 -9.08
CA GLN A 108 6.63 -7.96 -7.70
C GLN A 108 7.39 -7.05 -6.74
N ILE A 109 8.73 -7.02 -6.83
CA ILE A 109 9.57 -6.17 -5.99
C ILE A 109 9.34 -4.69 -6.31
N GLU A 110 9.27 -4.33 -7.59
CA GLU A 110 8.95 -2.96 -8.03
C GLU A 110 7.58 -2.51 -7.52
N THR A 111 6.58 -3.39 -7.59
CA THR A 111 5.22 -3.11 -7.09
C THR A 111 5.22 -2.87 -5.58
N ASP A 112 5.94 -3.69 -4.80
CA ASP A 112 6.04 -3.52 -3.35
C ASP A 112 6.74 -2.19 -2.99
N LYS A 113 7.83 -1.85 -3.69
CA LYS A 113 8.53 -0.57 -3.50
C LYS A 113 7.62 0.63 -3.81
N ALA A 114 7.00 0.65 -4.99
CA ALA A 114 6.10 1.73 -5.41
C ALA A 114 4.95 1.90 -4.42
N ARG A 115 4.41 0.78 -3.92
CA ARG A 115 3.36 0.79 -2.91
C ARG A 115 3.81 1.35 -1.58
N ARG A 116 4.99 0.97 -1.07
CA ARG A 116 5.53 1.53 0.19
C ARG A 116 5.67 3.04 0.05
N THR A 117 6.26 3.51 -1.04
CA THR A 117 6.41 4.95 -1.32
C THR A 117 5.06 5.66 -1.37
N PHE A 118 4.08 5.10 -2.09
CA PHE A 118 2.71 5.62 -2.14
C PHE A 118 2.07 5.69 -0.74
N ASN A 119 2.17 4.63 0.06
CA ASN A 119 1.58 4.57 1.39
C ASN A 119 2.22 5.57 2.36
N THR A 120 3.55 5.66 2.38
CA THR A 120 4.26 6.64 3.22
C THR A 120 3.86 8.07 2.85
N CYS A 121 3.78 8.37 1.55
CA CYS A 121 3.34 9.69 1.08
C CYS A 121 1.88 9.97 1.49
N ARG A 122 0.99 9.00 1.30
CA ARG A 122 -0.43 9.07 1.67
C ARG A 122 -0.62 9.35 3.15
N GLU A 123 0.11 8.64 4.01
CA GLU A 123 0.04 8.80 5.47
C GLU A 123 0.50 10.20 5.89
N GLY A 124 1.64 10.66 5.37
CA GLY A 124 2.14 11.99 5.67
C GLY A 124 1.21 13.12 5.18
N ILE A 125 0.51 12.93 4.06
CA ILE A 125 -0.46 13.92 3.56
C ILE A 125 -1.76 13.87 4.37
N ALA A 126 -2.23 12.67 4.70
CA ALA A 126 -3.44 12.51 5.49
C ALA A 126 -3.30 13.20 6.85
N GLU A 127 -2.15 13.06 7.52
CA GLU A 127 -1.83 13.76 8.76
C GLU A 127 -1.89 15.28 8.58
N ARG A 128 -1.15 15.83 7.60
CA ARG A 128 -1.12 17.29 7.35
C ARG A 128 -2.49 17.87 6.97
N TYR A 129 -3.26 17.14 6.16
CA TYR A 129 -4.59 17.55 5.76
C TYR A 129 -5.56 17.52 6.95
N LEU A 130 -5.52 16.47 7.77
CA LEU A 130 -6.29 16.39 9.02
C LEU A 130 -5.93 17.54 9.98
N ASP A 131 -4.64 17.82 10.17
CA ASP A 131 -4.17 18.92 11.01
C ASP A 131 -4.66 20.28 10.51
N HIS A 132 -4.63 20.49 9.19
CA HIS A 132 -5.16 21.71 8.57
C HIS A 132 -6.67 21.83 8.79
N CYS A 133 -7.45 20.78 8.50
CA CYS A 133 -8.90 20.78 8.72
C CYS A 133 -9.25 21.02 10.19
N LEU A 134 -8.51 20.40 11.12
CA LEU A 134 -8.70 20.60 12.56
C LEU A 134 -8.38 22.04 12.97
N THR A 135 -7.30 22.62 12.44
CA THR A 135 -6.89 23.99 12.74
C THR A 135 -7.90 25.01 12.22
N GLU A 136 -8.34 24.87 10.97
CA GLU A 136 -9.34 25.75 10.35
C GLU A 136 -10.69 25.65 11.08
N SER A 137 -11.16 24.43 11.36
CA SER A 137 -12.42 24.23 12.08
C SER A 137 -12.35 24.73 13.53
N ALA A 138 -11.23 24.55 14.22
CA ALA A 138 -11.01 25.11 15.55
C ALA A 138 -10.97 26.64 15.51
N ALA A 139 -10.30 27.25 14.53
CA ALA A 139 -10.25 28.69 14.36
C ALA A 139 -11.65 29.27 14.08
N ALA A 140 -12.42 28.62 13.20
CA ALA A 140 -13.80 29.00 12.90
C ALA A 140 -14.70 28.87 14.14
N LEU A 141 -14.58 27.78 14.91
CA LEU A 141 -15.31 27.59 16.16
C LEU A 141 -14.95 28.67 17.19
N LEU A 142 -13.66 28.96 17.36
CA LEU A 142 -13.16 29.96 18.31
C LEU A 142 -13.49 31.41 17.91
N ALA A 143 -13.80 31.66 16.63
CA ALA A 143 -14.27 32.96 16.17
C ALA A 143 -15.73 33.26 16.56
N THR A 144 -16.50 32.25 17.00
CA THR A 144 -17.90 32.44 17.42
C THR A 144 -18.02 33.24 18.74
N PRO A 145 -19.11 34.01 18.93
CA PRO A 145 -19.36 34.72 20.18
C PRO A 145 -19.42 33.78 21.40
N GLU A 146 -20.01 32.60 21.24
CA GLU A 146 -20.13 31.58 22.27
C GLU A 146 -18.75 31.08 22.72
N ALA A 147 -17.83 30.89 21.76
CA ALA A 147 -16.47 30.49 22.08
C ALA A 147 -15.70 31.58 22.84
N GLN A 148 -15.94 32.87 22.57
CA GLN A 148 -15.34 33.96 23.34
C GLN A 148 -15.78 33.94 24.81
N VAL A 149 -17.07 33.67 25.06
CA VAL A 149 -17.61 33.50 26.42
C VAL A 149 -16.97 32.27 27.09
N PHE A 150 -16.85 31.17 26.36
CA PHE A 150 -16.20 29.95 26.86
C PHE A 150 -14.74 30.20 27.25
N VAL A 151 -13.94 30.81 26.37
CA VAL A 151 -12.53 31.17 26.63
C VAL A 151 -12.43 32.09 27.85
N SER A 152 -13.28 33.12 27.97
CA SER A 152 -13.30 34.00 29.14
C SER A 152 -13.59 33.24 30.44
N ASN A 153 -14.47 32.24 30.42
CA ASN A 153 -14.75 31.40 31.59
C ASN A 153 -13.58 30.46 31.92
N LEU A 154 -12.86 29.95 30.92
CA LEU A 154 -11.62 29.18 31.15
C LEU A 154 -10.54 30.03 31.81
N GLU A 155 -10.38 31.30 31.39
CA GLU A 155 -9.47 32.26 32.02
C GLU A 155 -9.85 32.52 33.47
N LYS A 156 -11.14 32.82 33.75
CA LYS A 156 -11.64 33.02 35.11
C LYS A 156 -11.44 31.80 36.01
N LYS A 157 -11.51 30.60 35.44
CA LYS A 157 -11.26 29.33 36.14
C LYS A 157 -9.76 29.02 36.31
N GLY A 158 -8.88 29.81 35.71
CA GLY A 158 -7.42 29.60 35.72
C GLY A 158 -6.96 28.39 34.92
N LEU A 159 -7.78 27.90 33.97
CA LEU A 159 -7.44 26.76 33.13
C LEU A 159 -6.56 27.14 31.94
N ILE A 160 -6.63 28.40 31.52
CA ILE A 160 -5.73 29.02 30.53
C ILE A 160 -5.20 30.34 31.10
N ASN A 161 -3.99 30.72 30.71
CA ASN A 161 -3.39 31.97 31.18
C ASN A 161 -3.74 33.13 30.23
N PRO A 162 -4.07 34.32 30.75
CA PRO A 162 -4.13 35.52 29.92
C PRO A 162 -2.74 35.80 29.32
N LYS A 163 -2.70 36.28 28.08
CA LYS A 163 -1.45 36.56 27.34
C LYS A 163 -0.45 37.33 28.20
N GLY A 164 0.77 36.79 28.36
CA GLY A 164 1.93 37.51 28.89
C GLY A 164 2.36 37.24 30.35
N GLN A 165 1.64 36.43 31.13
CA GLN A 165 2.01 36.22 32.55
C GLN A 165 3.14 35.20 32.81
N LEU A 166 3.33 34.20 31.94
CA LEU A 166 4.35 33.16 32.17
C LEU A 166 5.77 33.57 31.75
N GLN A 167 5.92 34.36 30.68
CA GLN A 167 7.25 34.76 30.17
C GLN A 167 8.03 35.65 31.15
N ASN A 168 7.34 36.39 32.03
CA ASN A 168 7.99 37.20 33.05
C ASN A 168 8.36 36.41 34.31
N SER A 169 7.82 35.20 34.47
CA SER A 169 7.99 34.41 35.68
C SER A 169 9.21 33.48 35.59
N SER A 170 9.47 32.86 34.45
CA SER A 170 10.55 31.87 34.30
C SER A 170 11.97 32.43 34.28
N ALA A 171 12.15 33.71 33.94
CA ALA A 171 13.48 34.33 33.78
C ALA A 171 14.24 34.56 35.11
N ARG A 172 13.64 34.27 36.27
CA ARG A 172 14.21 34.56 37.60
C ARG A 172 14.08 33.44 38.64
N LEU A 173 13.74 32.21 38.23
CA LEU A 173 13.36 31.12 39.16
C LEU A 173 14.43 30.03 39.27
N HIS A 174 14.50 29.40 40.45
CA HIS A 174 15.34 28.23 40.72
C HIS A 174 14.75 26.94 40.11
N ALA A 175 15.56 25.89 39.92
CA ALA A 175 15.15 24.64 39.28
C ALA A 175 13.88 24.00 39.90
N ASN A 176 13.75 24.03 41.23
CA ASN A 176 12.58 23.48 41.94
C ASN A 176 11.28 24.25 41.63
N GLU A 177 11.36 25.54 41.32
CA GLU A 177 10.21 26.39 40.99
C GLU A 177 9.77 26.19 39.54
N ILE A 178 10.73 25.93 38.64
CA ILE A 178 10.46 25.55 37.24
C ILE A 178 9.69 24.22 37.20
N ASP A 179 10.10 23.22 38.00
CA ASP A 179 9.41 21.93 38.07
C ASP A 179 7.98 22.05 38.61
N ALA A 180 7.77 22.89 39.63
CA ALA A 180 6.43 23.16 40.18
C ALA A 180 5.51 23.87 39.16
N ILE A 181 6.06 24.81 38.37
CA ILE A 181 5.32 25.48 37.29
C ILE A 181 4.96 24.49 36.18
N ASN A 182 5.92 23.69 35.72
CA ASN A 182 5.69 22.67 34.70
C ASN A 182 4.64 21.63 35.15
N ALA A 183 4.69 21.19 36.41
CA ALA A 183 3.71 20.27 36.98
C ALA A 183 2.30 20.90 37.03
N SER A 184 2.20 22.17 37.41
CA SER A 184 0.95 22.93 37.44
C SER A 184 0.36 23.15 36.04
N GLU A 185 1.20 23.48 35.05
CA GLU A 185 0.81 23.58 33.63
C GLU A 185 0.29 22.26 33.09
N LYS A 186 1.03 21.16 33.31
CA LYS A 186 0.60 19.82 32.92
C LYS A 186 -0.75 19.46 33.54
N ALA A 187 -0.96 19.76 34.83
CA ALA A 187 -2.23 19.53 35.51
C ALA A 187 -3.39 20.39 34.97
N ARG A 188 -3.12 21.61 34.48
CA ARG A 188 -4.12 22.46 33.81
C ARG A 188 -4.47 21.91 32.43
N THR A 189 -3.49 21.59 31.61
CA THR A 189 -3.69 20.99 30.27
C THR A 189 -4.47 19.68 30.36
N LEU A 190 -4.16 18.82 31.33
CA LEU A 190 -4.91 17.58 31.55
C LEU A 190 -6.38 17.82 31.93
N ARG A 191 -6.66 18.82 32.78
CA ARG A 191 -8.04 19.16 33.17
C ARG A 191 -8.83 19.73 32.00
N LEU A 192 -8.22 20.62 31.22
CA LEU A 192 -8.83 21.17 30.00
C LEU A 192 -9.08 20.07 28.97
N GLY A 193 -8.09 19.21 28.73
CA GLY A 193 -8.19 18.09 27.80
C GLY A 193 -9.36 17.16 28.14
N ARG A 194 -9.51 16.76 29.41
CA ARG A 194 -10.63 15.91 29.87
C ARG A 194 -11.99 16.58 29.68
N LEU A 195 -12.09 17.88 29.95
CA LEU A 195 -13.34 18.63 29.76
C LEU A 195 -13.73 18.63 28.29
N VAL A 196 -12.80 19.01 27.40
CA VAL A 196 -13.03 19.04 25.95
C VAL A 196 -13.36 17.65 25.41
N GLU A 197 -12.62 16.61 25.83
CA GLU A 197 -12.85 15.23 25.45
C GLU A 197 -14.27 14.75 25.85
N SER A 198 -14.73 15.05 27.07
CA SER A 198 -16.08 14.68 27.49
C SER A 198 -17.17 15.30 26.62
N GLN A 199 -16.99 16.57 26.23
CA GLN A 199 -17.97 17.30 25.42
C GLN A 199 -17.94 16.82 23.96
N ILE A 200 -16.75 16.50 23.42
CA ILE A 200 -16.63 15.88 22.10
C ILE A 200 -17.32 14.51 22.08
N ASN A 201 -17.15 13.68 23.10
CA ASN A 201 -17.77 12.36 23.15
C ASN A 201 -19.30 12.44 23.23
N GLU A 202 -19.83 13.41 23.97
CA GLU A 202 -21.27 13.69 24.04
C GLU A 202 -21.81 14.12 22.66
N ALA A 203 -21.13 15.09 22.03
CA ALA A 203 -21.48 15.59 20.71
C ALA A 203 -21.36 14.55 19.59
N ARG A 204 -20.39 13.62 19.68
CA ARG A 204 -20.16 12.59 18.65
C ARG A 204 -21.38 11.68 18.45
N SER A 205 -22.21 11.50 19.48
CA SER A 205 -23.44 10.70 19.37
C SER A 205 -24.52 11.35 18.49
N THR A 206 -24.35 12.64 18.14
CA THR A 206 -25.35 13.43 17.41
C THR A 206 -24.97 13.77 15.96
N PHE A 207 -23.78 13.38 15.48
CA PHE A 207 -23.30 13.73 14.14
C PHE A 207 -22.96 12.52 13.27
N GLU A 208 -23.35 12.58 12.00
CA GLU A 208 -22.83 11.71 10.96
C GLU A 208 -21.57 12.33 10.34
N ALA A 209 -20.55 11.51 10.09
CA ALA A 209 -19.32 11.97 9.47
C ALA A 209 -19.56 12.27 7.98
N GLN A 210 -19.38 13.52 7.56
CA GLN A 210 -19.24 13.88 6.15
C GLN A 210 -17.77 13.72 5.74
N GLU A 211 -17.50 12.78 4.85
CA GLU A 211 -16.19 12.64 4.20
C GLU A 211 -16.10 13.59 3.01
N ASP A 212 -15.11 14.48 3.01
CA ASP A 212 -14.79 15.33 1.87
C ASP A 212 -14.15 14.54 0.71
N GLY A 213 -14.21 15.06 -0.52
CA GLY A 213 -13.58 14.48 -1.70
C GLY A 213 -12.08 14.25 -1.52
N THR A 214 -11.37 15.14 -0.82
CA THR A 214 -9.96 14.95 -0.49
C THR A 214 -9.72 13.76 0.45
N PHE A 215 -10.63 13.50 1.40
CA PHE A 215 -10.56 12.29 2.23
C PHE A 215 -10.73 11.00 1.41
N GLN A 216 -11.59 11.02 0.39
CA GLN A 216 -11.74 9.87 -0.52
C GLN A 216 -10.45 9.57 -1.29
N GLU A 217 -9.74 10.60 -1.74
CA GLU A 217 -8.47 10.44 -2.46
C GLU A 217 -7.36 9.83 -1.59
N LEU A 218 -7.43 10.04 -0.27
CA LEU A 218 -6.47 9.54 0.73
C LEU A 218 -6.76 8.10 1.23
N LYS A 219 -7.82 7.46 0.71
CA LYS A 219 -8.16 6.08 1.10
C LYS A 219 -7.06 5.10 0.69
N PRO A 220 -6.75 4.11 1.56
CA PRO A 220 -5.75 3.11 1.25
C PRO A 220 -6.21 2.22 0.09
N ILE A 221 -5.25 1.79 -0.73
CA ILE A 221 -5.51 0.82 -1.79
C ILE A 221 -5.22 -0.59 -1.26
N GLY A 222 -6.20 -1.48 -1.38
CA GLY A 222 -6.10 -2.89 -0.96
C GLY A 222 -5.01 -3.67 -1.70
N LYS A 223 -4.42 -4.66 -1.01
CA LYS A 223 -3.37 -5.55 -1.55
C LYS A 223 -4.00 -6.68 -2.36
N LEU A 224 -3.51 -6.93 -3.57
CA LEU A 224 -3.81 -8.18 -4.27
C LEU A 224 -2.95 -9.33 -3.77
N PRO A 225 -3.43 -10.59 -3.89
CA PRO A 225 -2.64 -11.77 -3.60
C PRO A 225 -1.31 -11.82 -4.39
N VAL A 226 -1.32 -11.38 -5.65
CA VAL A 226 -0.12 -11.39 -6.51
C VAL A 226 0.97 -10.42 -6.08
N GLU A 227 0.64 -9.42 -5.24
CA GLU A 227 1.58 -8.43 -4.69
C GLU A 227 2.25 -8.92 -3.40
N VAL A 228 1.86 -10.09 -2.87
CA VAL A 228 2.44 -10.64 -1.65
C VAL A 228 3.83 -11.18 -1.97
N LEU A 229 4.84 -10.51 -1.43
CA LEU A 229 6.22 -10.99 -1.51
C LEU A 229 6.38 -12.27 -0.68
N PRO A 230 7.23 -13.20 -1.12
CA PRO A 230 7.73 -14.28 -0.28
C PRO A 230 8.35 -13.72 1.00
N LYS A 231 8.19 -14.43 2.12
CA LYS A 231 8.71 -14.01 3.44
C LYS A 231 10.22 -13.76 3.41
N GLU A 232 10.93 -14.51 2.58
CA GLU A 232 12.38 -14.42 2.38
C GLU A 232 12.81 -13.06 1.82
N LEU A 233 11.90 -12.32 1.16
CA LEU A 233 12.15 -11.00 0.57
C LEU A 233 11.67 -9.84 1.44
N GLU A 234 11.22 -10.09 2.68
CA GLU A 234 10.83 -9.02 3.60
C GLU A 234 12.05 -8.19 4.07
N SER A 235 13.24 -8.81 4.12
CA SER A 235 14.50 -8.12 4.44
C SER A 235 15.04 -7.34 3.24
N THR A 236 15.40 -6.07 3.47
CA THR A 236 16.02 -5.19 2.46
C THR A 236 17.27 -5.82 1.83
N ILE A 237 18.09 -6.52 2.63
CA ILE A 237 19.33 -7.16 2.16
C ILE A 237 18.99 -8.33 1.21
N ALA A 238 18.00 -9.15 1.58
CA ALA A 238 17.57 -10.28 0.75
C ALA A 238 16.95 -9.79 -0.57
N MET A 239 16.13 -8.73 -0.50
CA MET A 239 15.55 -8.09 -1.67
C MET A 239 16.62 -7.52 -2.62
N GLN A 240 17.65 -6.85 -2.10
CA GLN A 240 18.75 -6.31 -2.92
C GLN A 240 19.56 -7.42 -3.60
N ARG A 241 19.84 -8.53 -2.89
CA ARG A 241 20.50 -9.69 -3.48
C ARG A 241 19.67 -10.28 -4.61
N LYS A 242 18.37 -10.48 -4.35
CA LYS A 242 17.43 -11.00 -5.36
C LYS A 242 17.32 -10.10 -6.58
N LEU A 243 17.26 -8.78 -6.40
CA LEU A 243 17.27 -7.81 -7.50
C LEU A 243 18.53 -7.93 -8.35
N LYS A 244 19.70 -8.06 -7.71
CA LYS A 244 20.96 -8.25 -8.43
C LYS A 244 20.92 -9.55 -9.25
N ASP A 245 20.47 -10.65 -8.66
CA ASP A 245 20.38 -11.94 -9.34
C ASP A 245 19.40 -11.89 -10.53
N LEU A 246 18.23 -11.26 -10.34
CA LEU A 246 17.23 -11.08 -11.40
C LEU A 246 17.74 -10.18 -12.53
N SER A 247 18.46 -9.11 -12.20
CA SER A 247 19.04 -8.20 -13.21
C SER A 247 20.06 -8.93 -14.09
N VAL A 248 20.88 -9.81 -13.49
CA VAL A 248 21.82 -10.68 -14.23
C VAL A 248 21.06 -11.67 -15.11
N GLN A 249 20.01 -12.31 -14.59
CA GLN A 249 19.20 -13.28 -15.36
C GLN A 249 18.47 -12.64 -16.55
N LEU A 250 18.02 -11.40 -16.41
CA LEU A 250 17.29 -10.68 -17.46
C LEU A 250 18.21 -9.90 -18.42
N GLY A 251 19.53 -9.94 -18.22
CA GLY A 251 20.49 -9.15 -19.01
C GLY A 251 20.33 -7.64 -18.84
N GLN A 252 19.68 -7.19 -17.76
CA GLN A 252 19.48 -5.79 -17.44
C GLN A 252 20.62 -5.32 -16.53
N GLN A 253 21.33 -4.24 -16.89
CA GLN A 253 22.29 -3.65 -15.94
C GLN A 253 21.54 -3.10 -14.73
N PRO A 254 22.03 -3.32 -13.49
CA PRO A 254 21.43 -2.75 -12.31
C PRO A 254 21.51 -1.22 -12.41
N GLN A 255 20.36 -0.56 -12.59
CA GLN A 255 20.31 0.89 -12.44
C GLN A 255 20.66 1.23 -10.99
N ALA A 256 21.79 1.90 -10.80
CA ALA A 256 22.17 2.46 -9.52
C ALA A 256 21.11 3.48 -9.09
N SER A 257 20.32 3.15 -8.08
CA SER A 257 19.46 4.12 -7.41
C SER A 257 20.36 5.07 -6.62
N ALA A 258 20.35 6.35 -7.01
CA ALA A 258 20.90 7.46 -6.23
C ALA A 258 20.01 7.78 -5.03
#